data_AF-A0A0F8W0W9-F1
#
_entry.id   AF-A0A0F8W0W9-F1
#
_cell.length_a   1.000
_cell.length_b   1.000
_cell.length_c   1.000
_cell.angle_alpha   90.00
_cell.angle_beta   90.00
_cell.angle_gamma   90.00
#
_symmetry.space_group_name_H-M   'P 1'
#
loop_
_entity.id
_entity.type
_entity.pdbx_description
1 polymer ?
#
loop_
_entity_poly.entity_id
_entity_poly.type
_entity_poly.pdbx_seq_one_letter_code
_entity_poly.pdbx_strand_id
1 'polypeptide(L)'
;MFLQIPGIPSQYIPFIIAAALLGGGVLILKIGLAMTNAESKTNMKWVAGSFFIQFGVTVFISVPMILDMILDPDFGTPEFDYLPPPFLLTIIVIFSLFVVANMINTIHQPGIIRSIVITLLILGPIIISNYLIFSNLGKIL
;
A
#
# COMPACT_ATOMS: atom_id res chain seq x y z
N MET A 1 -4.39 -19.30 -15.17
CA MET A 1 -5.08 -18.37 -16.09
C MET A 1 -6.47 -18.11 -15.53
N PHE A 2 -6.61 -17.17 -14.59
CA PHE A 2 -7.89 -16.88 -13.94
C PHE A 2 -8.01 -15.36 -13.86
N LEU A 3 -9.15 -14.82 -14.31
CA LEU A 3 -9.48 -13.40 -14.55
C LEU A 3 -9.06 -12.84 -15.92
N GLN A 4 -9.47 -13.47 -17.02
CA GLN A 4 -9.75 -12.68 -18.23
C GLN A 4 -11.16 -12.09 -18.08
N ILE A 5 -11.24 -10.79 -17.76
CA ILE A 5 -12.52 -10.07 -17.76
C ILE A 5 -12.81 -9.72 -19.23
N PRO A 6 -13.91 -10.23 -19.82
CA PRO A 6 -14.21 -9.98 -21.23
C PRO A 6 -14.32 -8.47 -21.50
N GLY A 7 -13.58 -8.00 -22.50
CA GLY A 7 -13.54 -6.58 -22.89
C GLY A 7 -12.46 -5.72 -22.21
N ILE A 8 -11.70 -6.26 -21.24
CA ILE A 8 -10.59 -5.53 -20.60
C ILE A 8 -9.24 -6.09 -21.07
N PRO A 9 -8.36 -5.26 -21.67
CA PRO A 9 -7.02 -5.69 -22.03
C PRO A 9 -6.25 -6.18 -20.79
N SER A 10 -5.53 -7.29 -20.92
CA SER A 10 -4.88 -7.98 -19.80
C SER A 10 -3.89 -7.11 -19.03
N GLN A 11 -3.28 -6.13 -19.69
CA GLN A 11 -2.37 -5.15 -19.08
C GLN A 11 -3.02 -4.30 -17.96
N TYR A 12 -4.36 -4.15 -17.95
CA TYR A 12 -5.07 -3.38 -16.93
C TYR A 12 -5.49 -4.20 -15.70
N ILE A 13 -5.45 -5.53 -15.78
CA ILE A 13 -5.85 -6.42 -14.67
C ILE A 13 -5.10 -6.11 -13.36
N PRO A 14 -3.76 -5.91 -13.35
CA PRO A 14 -3.03 -5.59 -12.12
C PRO A 14 -3.54 -4.33 -11.41
N PHE A 15 -3.97 -3.32 -12.16
CA PHE A 15 -4.50 -2.05 -11.63
C PHE A 15 -5.88 -2.22 -11.03
N ILE A 16 -6.72 -3.07 -11.63
CA ILE A 16 -8.03 -3.43 -11.07
C ILE A 16 -7.85 -4.19 -9.75
N ILE A 17 -6.91 -5.14 -9.71
CA ILE A 17 -6.58 -5.87 -8.48
C ILE A 17 -6.05 -4.91 -7.41
N ALA A 18 -5.14 -4.00 -7.78
CA ALA A 18 -4.63 -2.98 -6.86
C ALA A 18 -5.76 -2.08 -6.32
N ALA A 19 -6.67 -1.63 -7.19
CA ALA A 19 -7.82 -0.83 -6.76
C ALA A 19 -8.73 -1.60 -5.78
N ALA A 20 -8.99 -2.89 -6.05
CA ALA A 20 -9.76 -3.75 -5.16
C ALA A 20 -9.04 -3.97 -3.81
N LEU A 21 -7.72 -4.13 -3.82
CA LEU A 21 -6.90 -4.25 -2.61
C LEU A 21 -6.90 -2.95 -1.79
N LEU A 22 -6.82 -1.78 -2.43
CA LEU A 22 -6.91 -0.49 -1.74
C LEU A 22 -8.31 -0.28 -1.14
N GLY A 23 -9.37 -0.57 -1.89
CA GLY A 23 -10.74 -0.53 -1.38
C GLY A 23 -10.97 -1.50 -0.22
N GLY A 24 -10.46 -2.73 -0.34
CA GLY A 24 -10.47 -3.72 0.73
C GLY A 24 -9.63 -3.29 1.93
N GLY A 25 -8.50 -2.62 1.72
CA GLY A 25 -7.62 -2.07 2.76
C GLY A 25 -8.34 -1.04 3.63
N VAL A 26 -9.20 -0.20 3.05
CA VAL A 26 -10.07 0.71 3.81
C VAL A 26 -11.00 -0.08 4.76
N LEU A 27 -11.58 -1.18 4.28
CA LEU A 27 -12.44 -2.03 5.10
C LEU A 27 -11.64 -2.77 6.19
N ILE A 28 -10.44 -3.24 5.88
CA ILE A 28 -9.53 -3.85 6.86
C ILE A 28 -9.17 -2.83 7.95
N LEU A 29 -8.85 -1.59 7.59
CA LEU A 29 -8.61 -0.52 8.56
C LEU A 29 -9.84 -0.31 9.44
N LYS A 30 -11.04 -0.25 8.85
CA LYS A 30 -12.29 -0.10 9.60
C LYS A 30 -12.48 -1.23 10.61
N ILE A 31 -12.25 -2.47 10.20
CA ILE A 31 -12.35 -3.66 11.06
C ILE A 31 -11.29 -3.59 12.17
N GLY A 32 -10.04 -3.26 11.84
CA GLY A 32 -8.95 -3.12 12.80
C GLY A 32 -9.24 -2.07 13.86
N LEU A 33 -9.82 -0.93 13.48
CA LEU A 33 -10.25 0.11 14.42
C LEU A 33 -11.41 -0.35 15.31
N ALA A 34 -12.35 -1.12 14.78
CA ALA A 34 -13.44 -1.69 15.56
C ALA A 34 -12.93 -2.73 16.58
N MET A 35 -12.01 -3.60 16.18
CA MET A 35 -11.42 -4.61 17.07
C MET A 35 -10.56 -4.02 18.19
N THR A 36 -9.98 -2.84 17.96
CA THR A 36 -9.05 -2.18 18.89
C THR A 36 -9.71 -1.10 19.75
N ASN A 37 -11.03 -0.95 19.65
CA ASN A 37 -11.82 0.07 20.36
C ASN A 37 -11.24 1.48 20.19
N ALA A 38 -11.00 1.89 18.94
CA ALA A 38 -10.56 3.24 18.62
C ALA A 38 -11.58 4.29 19.11
N GLU A 39 -11.09 5.32 19.80
CA GLU A 39 -11.93 6.28 20.53
C GLU A 39 -12.38 7.46 19.65
N SER A 40 -11.66 7.73 18.55
CA SER A 40 -11.87 8.92 17.73
C SER A 40 -11.91 8.61 16.23
N LYS A 41 -12.61 9.46 15.47
CA LYS A 41 -12.60 9.51 14.00
C LYS A 41 -12.79 8.16 13.29
N THR A 42 -13.65 7.30 13.84
CA THR A 42 -13.91 5.95 13.28
C THR A 42 -14.94 5.92 12.15
N ASN A 43 -15.57 7.04 11.78
CA ASN A 43 -16.55 7.05 10.69
C ASN A 43 -15.89 6.73 9.32
N MET A 44 -16.67 6.24 8.34
CA MET A 44 -16.09 5.76 7.07
C MET A 44 -15.33 6.85 6.30
N LYS A 45 -15.76 8.12 6.42
CA LYS A 45 -15.08 9.27 5.79
C LYS A 45 -13.66 9.43 6.34
N TRP A 46 -13.50 9.41 7.66
CA TRP A 46 -12.20 9.51 8.33
C TRP A 46 -11.34 8.27 8.09
N VAL A 47 -11.94 7.08 8.11
CA VAL A 47 -11.23 5.82 7.84
C VAL A 47 -10.64 5.83 6.43
N ALA A 48 -11.46 6.06 5.40
CA ALA A 48 -11.00 6.11 4.02
C ALA A 48 -9.95 7.21 3.80
N GLY A 49 -10.20 8.43 4.31
CA GLY A 49 -9.24 9.53 4.21
C GLY A 49 -7.89 9.20 4.86
N SER A 50 -7.92 8.65 6.07
CA SER A 50 -6.69 8.25 6.76
C SER A 50 -5.94 7.12 6.06
N PHE A 51 -6.66 6.14 5.50
CA PHE A 51 -6.05 5.05 4.74
C PHE A 51 -5.32 5.57 3.50
N PHE A 52 -5.94 6.46 2.72
CA PHE A 52 -5.29 7.03 1.53
C PHE A 52 -4.11 7.93 1.88
N ILE A 53 -4.12 8.62 3.02
CA ILE A 53 -2.94 9.32 3.52
C ILE A 53 -1.83 8.32 3.89
N GLN A 54 -2.16 7.20 4.57
CA GLN A 54 -1.16 6.15 4.91
C GLN A 54 -0.56 5.54 3.65
N PHE A 55 -1.39 5.25 2.65
CA PHE A 55 -0.97 4.80 1.33
C PHE A 55 -0.04 5.83 0.68
N GLY A 56 -0.45 7.10 0.59
CA GLY A 56 0.33 8.16 -0.04
C GLY A 56 1.67 8.41 0.65
N VAL A 57 1.70 8.40 1.98
CA VAL A 57 2.94 8.52 2.76
C VAL A 57 3.83 7.30 2.55
N THR A 58 3.28 6.09 2.51
CA THR A 58 4.06 4.87 2.22
C THR A 58 4.66 4.94 0.82
N VAL A 59 3.89 5.36 -0.19
CA VAL A 59 4.38 5.58 -1.56
C VAL A 59 5.50 6.62 -1.55
N PHE A 60 5.29 7.75 -0.87
CA PHE A 60 6.28 8.83 -0.76
C PHE A 60 7.60 8.37 -0.15
N ILE A 61 7.55 7.60 0.95
CA ILE A 61 8.76 7.01 1.57
C ILE A 61 9.46 6.05 0.61
N SER A 62 8.70 5.31 -0.21
CA SER A 62 9.26 4.40 -1.23
C SER A 62 9.70 5.08 -2.52
N VAL A 63 9.54 6.39 -2.68
CA VAL A 63 9.89 7.12 -3.91
C VAL A 63 11.32 6.85 -4.39
N PRO A 64 12.36 6.84 -3.53
CA PRO A 64 13.72 6.55 -4.01
C PRO A 64 13.81 5.19 -4.72
N MET A 65 13.22 4.14 -4.15
CA MET A 65 13.17 2.81 -4.79
C MET A 65 12.34 2.82 -6.08
N ILE A 66 11.22 3.54 -6.09
CA ILE A 66 10.36 3.66 -7.27
C ILE A 66 11.09 4.39 -8.40
N LEU A 67 11.86 5.44 -8.08
CA LEU A 67 12.65 6.18 -9.05
C LEU A 67 13.77 5.30 -9.62
N ASP A 68 14.52 4.59 -8.77
CA ASP A 68 15.54 3.64 -9.21
C ASP A 68 14.94 2.59 -10.17
N MET A 69 13.74 2.07 -9.83
CA MET A 69 13.02 1.11 -10.67
C MET A 69 12.61 1.69 -12.03
N ILE A 70 12.16 2.95 -12.09
CA ILE A 70 11.73 3.60 -13.35
C ILE A 70 12.92 4.02 -14.21
N LEU A 71 14.04 4.37 -13.59
CA LEU A 71 15.27 4.78 -14.28
C LEU A 71 16.08 3.60 -14.80
N ASP A 72 15.72 2.38 -14.41
CA ASP A 72 16.35 1.15 -14.89
C ASP A 72 16.13 0.98 -16.41
N PRO A 73 17.18 0.72 -17.20
CA PRO A 73 17.09 0.54 -18.65
C PRO A 73 16.13 -0.58 -19.09
N ASP A 74 15.93 -1.59 -18.23
CA ASP A 74 15.08 -2.74 -18.52
C ASP A 74 13.63 -2.50 -18.09
N PHE A 75 13.30 -1.30 -17.58
CA PHE A 75 11.95 -0.94 -17.16
C PHE A 75 10.94 -1.07 -18.31
N GLY A 76 9.87 -1.84 -18.09
CA GLY A 76 8.82 -2.12 -19.07
C GLY A 76 9.09 -3.36 -19.94
N THR A 77 10.26 -3.98 -19.82
CA THR A 77 10.54 -5.26 -20.50
C THR A 77 9.94 -6.46 -19.73
N PRO A 78 9.68 -7.60 -20.41
CA PRO A 78 9.18 -8.81 -19.75
C PRO A 78 10.16 -9.45 -18.76
N GLU A 79 11.46 -9.13 -18.86
CA GLU A 79 12.56 -9.69 -18.06
C GLU A 79 12.96 -8.81 -16.88
N PHE A 80 12.21 -7.71 -16.64
CA PHE A 80 12.47 -6.77 -15.56
C PHE A 80 12.35 -7.43 -14.18
N ASP A 81 13.47 -7.59 -13.48
CA ASP A 81 13.55 -8.14 -12.13
C ASP A 81 14.34 -7.20 -11.20
N TYR A 82 13.72 -6.06 -10.87
CA TYR A 82 14.32 -5.09 -9.97
C TYR A 82 14.26 -5.57 -8.52
N LEU A 83 15.44 -5.83 -7.94
CA LEU A 83 15.60 -6.11 -6.52
C LEU A 83 16.33 -4.94 -5.84
N PRO A 84 15.63 -4.12 -5.03
CA PRO A 84 16.27 -3.06 -4.27
C PRO A 84 17.22 -3.67 -3.22
N PRO A 85 18.32 -2.99 -2.87
CA PRO A 85 19.25 -3.47 -1.86
C PRO A 85 18.53 -3.81 -0.55
N PRO A 86 18.79 -4.99 0.06
CA PRO A 86 18.05 -5.45 1.25
C PRO A 86 18.08 -4.47 2.43
N PHE A 87 19.16 -3.71 2.58
CA PHE A 87 19.29 -2.72 3.65
C PHE A 87 18.36 -1.52 3.45
N LEU A 88 18.19 -1.02 2.22
CA LEU A 88 17.27 0.08 1.90
C LEU A 88 15.82 -0.34 2.13
N LEU A 89 15.46 -1.55 1.69
CA LEU A 89 14.13 -2.12 1.90
C LEU A 89 13.83 -2.21 3.41
N THR A 90 14.79 -2.70 4.20
CA THR A 90 14.64 -2.80 5.66
C THR A 90 14.39 -1.43 6.31
N ILE A 91 15.17 -0.42 5.93
CA ILE A 91 15.00 0.96 6.45
C ILE A 91 13.61 1.49 6.10
N ILE A 92 13.19 1.34 4.85
CA ILE A 92 11.88 1.83 4.36
C ILE A 92 10.73 1.14 5.06
N VAL A 93 10.80 -0.19 5.25
CA VAL A 93 9.78 -0.95 5.97
C VAL A 93 9.69 -0.46 7.42
N ILE A 94 10.81 -0.38 8.15
CA ILE A 94 10.81 0.04 9.56
C ILE A 94 10.28 1.47 9.70
N PHE A 95 10.76 2.40 8.86
CA PHE A 95 10.37 3.80 8.92
C PHE A 95 8.89 3.98 8.55
N SER A 96 8.41 3.29 7.51
CA SER A 96 7.00 3.28 7.12
C SER A 96 6.11 2.75 8.24
N LEU A 97 6.48 1.62 8.86
CA LEU A 97 5.75 1.03 9.99
C LEU A 97 5.59 2.03 11.13
N PHE A 98 6.69 2.72 11.48
CA PHE A 98 6.68 3.74 12.52
C PHE A 98 5.76 4.91 12.17
N VAL A 99 5.89 5.47 10.96
CA VAL A 99 5.08 6.62 10.54
C VAL A 99 3.60 6.26 10.48
N VAL A 100 3.25 5.12 9.86
CA VAL A 100 1.85 4.68 9.72
C VAL A 100 1.22 4.37 11.08
N ALA A 101 1.94 3.68 11.97
CA ALA A 101 1.45 3.38 13.32
C ALA A 101 1.22 4.66 14.14
N ASN A 102 2.15 5.61 14.09
CA ASN A 102 1.96 6.90 14.74
C ASN A 102 0.76 7.65 14.17
N MET A 103 0.60 7.64 12.84
CA MET A 103 -0.51 8.33 12.20
C MET A 103 -1.87 7.74 12.58
N ILE A 104 -1.98 6.41 12.65
CA ILE A 104 -3.18 5.73 13.17
C ILE A 104 -3.43 6.13 14.62
N ASN A 105 -2.39 6.13 15.46
CA ASN A 105 -2.51 6.52 16.86
C ASN A 105 -2.98 7.98 17.01
N THR A 106 -2.44 8.89 16.21
CA THR A 106 -2.80 10.32 16.25
C THR A 106 -4.22 10.58 15.74
N ILE A 107 -4.65 9.89 14.68
CA ILE A 107 -5.96 10.16 14.07
C ILE A 107 -7.07 9.46 14.85
N HIS A 108 -6.90 8.17 15.14
CA HIS A 108 -7.97 7.32 15.65
C HIS A 108 -7.87 7.01 17.14
N GLN A 109 -6.71 7.29 17.76
CA GLN A 109 -6.46 7.10 19.19
C GLN A 109 -6.71 5.67 19.74
N PRO A 110 -6.37 4.57 19.04
CA PRO A 110 -6.49 3.22 19.63
C PRO A 110 -5.36 2.88 20.63
N GLY A 111 -4.34 3.73 20.77
CA GLY A 111 -3.11 3.45 21.54
C GLY A 111 -1.99 2.84 20.69
N ILE A 112 -0.73 3.00 21.12
CA ILE A 112 0.44 2.69 20.28
C ILE A 112 0.55 1.20 19.91
N ILE A 113 0.36 0.30 20.87
CA ILE A 113 0.44 -1.16 20.63
C ILE A 113 -0.64 -1.59 19.64
N ARG A 114 -1.87 -1.10 19.83
CA ARG A 114 -2.99 -1.41 18.94
C ARG A 114 -2.79 -0.81 17.55
N SER A 115 -2.20 0.39 17.46
CA SER A 115 -1.87 1.03 16.19
C SER A 115 -0.85 0.24 15.37
N ILE A 116 0.14 -0.38 16.02
CA ILE A 116 1.10 -1.28 15.36
C ILE A 116 0.37 -2.49 14.77
N VAL A 117 -0.55 -3.11 15.54
CA VAL A 117 -1.35 -4.24 15.05
C VAL A 117 -2.16 -3.85 13.81
N ILE A 118 -2.85 -2.71 13.85
CA ILE A 118 -3.62 -2.20 12.70
C ILE A 118 -2.69 -1.95 11.50
N THR A 119 -1.52 -1.36 11.74
CA THR A 119 -0.52 -1.09 10.70
C THR A 119 -0.10 -2.36 9.97
N LEU A 120 0.19 -3.43 10.72
CA LEU A 120 0.55 -4.73 10.14
C LEU A 120 -0.58 -5.31 9.27
N LEU A 121 -1.84 -5.11 9.65
CA LEU A 121 -3.00 -5.58 8.87
C LEU A 121 -3.15 -4.84 7.54
N ILE A 122 -2.91 -3.52 7.51
CA ILE A 122 -3.11 -2.70 6.31
C ILE A 122 -1.88 -2.63 5.40
N LEU A 123 -0.69 -2.95 5.92
CA LEU A 123 0.54 -2.92 5.14
C LEU A 123 0.52 -3.92 4.00
N GLY A 124 -0.06 -5.12 4.20
CA GLY A 124 -0.19 -6.12 3.14
C GLY A 124 -0.88 -5.56 1.90
N PRO A 125 -2.13 -5.08 2.01
CA PRO A 125 -2.83 -4.42 0.91
C PRO A 125 -2.04 -3.26 0.28
N ILE A 126 -1.39 -2.40 1.08
CA ILE A 126 -0.62 -1.26 0.57
C ILE A 126 0.59 -1.72 -0.25
N ILE A 127 1.41 -2.63 0.29
CA ILE A 127 2.64 -3.13 -0.35
C ILE A 127 2.30 -3.87 -1.64
N ILE A 128 1.31 -4.78 -1.60
CA ILE A 128 0.91 -5.56 -2.77
C ILE A 128 0.33 -4.63 -3.86
N SER A 129 -0.50 -3.66 -3.48
CA SER A 129 -1.05 -2.70 -4.45
C SER A 129 0.04 -1.87 -5.12
N ASN A 130 1.00 -1.36 -4.34
CA ASN A 130 2.15 -0.63 -4.86
C ASN A 130 2.96 -1.51 -5.83
N TYR A 131 3.31 -2.73 -5.41
CA TYR A 131 4.04 -3.65 -6.27
C TYR A 131 3.31 -3.90 -7.60
N LEU A 132 2.01 -4.18 -7.56
CA LEU A 132 1.22 -4.42 -8.77
C LEU A 132 1.15 -3.19 -9.70
N ILE A 133 0.99 -1.99 -9.13
CA ILE A 133 0.95 -0.74 -9.91
C ILE A 133 2.31 -0.50 -10.57
N PHE A 134 3.39 -0.50 -9.80
CA PHE A 134 4.71 -0.08 -10.27
C PHE A 134 5.37 -1.10 -11.19
N SER A 135 5.27 -2.40 -10.89
CA SER A 135 5.82 -3.46 -11.76
C SER A 135 5.10 -3.61 -13.11
N ASN A 136 3.90 -3.04 -13.26
CA ASN A 136 3.14 -3.09 -14.50
C ASN A 136 2.96 -1.72 -15.14
N LEU A 137 3.51 -0.66 -14.55
CA LEU A 137 3.40 0.71 -15.06
C LEU A 137 4.04 0.84 -16.45
N GLY A 138 5.23 0.25 -16.64
CA GLY A 138 5.94 0.21 -17.92
C GLY A 138 5.27 -0.64 -19.01
N LYS A 139 4.20 -1.39 -18.70
CA LYS A 139 3.41 -2.13 -19.71
C LYS A 139 2.27 -1.31 -20.29
N ILE A 140 1.95 -0.17 -19.68
CA ILE A 140 0.86 0.73 -20.11
C ILE A 140 1.40 2.05 -20.66
N LEU A 141 2.59 2.47 -20.20
CA LEU A 141 3.36 3.58 -20.79
C LEU A 141 4.03 3.14 -22.09
#